data_AF-A0A7J7FWE8-F1
#
_entry.id   AF-A0A7J7FWE8-F1
#
_cell.length_a   1.000
_cell.length_b   1.000
_cell.length_c   1.000
_cell.angle_alpha   90.00
_cell.angle_beta   90.00
_cell.angle_gamma   90.00
#
_symmetry.space_group_name_H-M   'P 1'
#
loop_
_entity.id
_entity.type
_entity.pdbx_description
1 polymer ?
#
loop_
_entity_poly.entity_id
_entity_poly.type
_entity_poly.pdbx_seq_one_letter_code
_entity_poly.pdbx_strand_id
1 'polypeptide(L)'
;MESDPPFQENCKTLFSNFIEEQNPENPFTAYDEYELPLVDLSRSGLSDHDRRECERDLAMAAKQCGLFQVVNHGVSWEILAKLKSEQEKLFRQPFEKKVNKFLNCYRWGSPAATSLMQFSWSEAFHIPLENIPVLKEFNTSLRYYTIFESAISSFHAVAEPKN
;
A
#
# COMPACT_ATOMS: atom_id res chain seq x y z
N MET A 1 -20.12 23.19 -18.10
CA MET A 1 -20.12 21.84 -17.49
C MET A 1 -18.78 21.72 -16.82
N GLU A 2 -18.77 21.94 -15.51
CA GLU A 2 -17.61 22.09 -14.63
C GLU A 2 -16.77 20.81 -14.70
N SER A 3 -15.58 20.89 -15.30
CA SER A 3 -14.65 19.77 -15.53
C SER A 3 -13.41 19.87 -14.62
N ASP A 4 -13.53 20.65 -13.55
CA ASP A 4 -12.44 20.84 -12.61
C ASP A 4 -12.74 20.03 -11.34
N PRO A 5 -11.76 19.26 -10.82
CA PRO A 5 -11.92 18.66 -9.49
C PRO A 5 -12.16 19.80 -8.48
N PRO A 6 -13.02 19.61 -7.46
CA PRO A 6 -13.47 20.68 -6.56
C PRO A 6 -12.34 21.29 -5.71
N PHE A 7 -11.11 20.78 -5.88
CA PHE A 7 -9.90 21.40 -5.38
C PHE A 7 -9.61 22.76 -6.01
N GLN A 8 -9.88 22.99 -7.31
CA GLN A 8 -9.46 24.24 -7.95
C GLN A 8 -10.17 25.48 -7.36
N GLU A 9 -11.42 25.33 -6.92
CA GLU A 9 -12.19 26.40 -6.29
C GLU A 9 -11.71 26.70 -4.86
N ASN A 10 -11.35 25.67 -4.08
CA ASN A 10 -10.99 25.81 -2.66
C ASN A 10 -9.47 25.91 -2.40
N CYS A 11 -8.63 25.62 -3.38
CA CYS A 11 -7.17 25.59 -3.27
C CYS A 11 -6.60 26.94 -2.81
N LYS A 12 -7.03 28.05 -3.42
CA LYS A 12 -6.55 29.39 -3.06
C LYS A 12 -6.81 29.71 -1.58
N THR A 13 -8.02 29.43 -1.10
CA THR A 13 -8.42 29.66 0.30
C THR A 13 -7.65 28.79 1.28
N LEU A 14 -7.44 27.51 0.95
CA LEU A 14 -6.67 26.58 1.78
C LEU A 14 -5.20 27.03 1.93
N PHE A 15 -4.60 27.53 0.85
CA PHE A 15 -3.23 28.04 0.87
C PHE A 15 -3.10 29.39 1.58
N SER A 16 -4.09 30.28 1.45
CA SER A 16 -4.13 31.53 2.20
C SER A 16 -4.15 31.30 3.71
N ASN A 17 -5.01 30.39 4.18
CA ASN A 17 -5.11 30.05 5.61
C ASN A 17 -3.83 29.38 6.15
N PHE A 18 -3.17 28.54 5.35
CA PHE A 18 -1.93 27.89 5.74
C PHE A 18 -0.78 28.88 5.96
N ILE A 19 -0.69 29.95 5.16
CA ILE A 19 0.34 30.99 5.32
C ILE A 19 0.11 31.80 6.60
N GLU A 20 -1.14 31.98 7.02
CA GLU A 20 -1.48 32.63 8.30
C GLU A 20 -1.19 31.74 9.52
N GLU A 21 -1.24 30.42 9.39
CA GLU A 21 -1.02 29.44 10.46
C GLU A 21 0.46 29.10 10.73
N GLN A 22 1.40 29.53 9.88
CA GLN A 22 2.83 29.21 10.01
C GLN A 22 3.59 30.20 10.92
N ASN A 23 3.74 29.84 12.19
CA ASN A 23 4.85 30.25 13.05
C ASN A 23 5.92 29.13 13.00
N PRO A 24 7.17 29.37 12.58
CA PRO A 24 8.00 28.35 11.94
C PRO A 24 8.83 27.56 12.96
N GLU A 25 8.28 26.46 13.46
CA GLU A 25 9.09 25.33 13.92
C GLU A 25 8.85 24.19 12.92
N ASN A 26 9.71 24.13 11.90
CA ASN A 26 9.66 23.16 10.80
C ASN A 26 9.75 21.72 11.35
N PRO A 27 8.70 20.88 11.25
CA PRO A 27 8.73 19.50 11.77
C PRO A 27 9.45 18.52 10.82
N PHE A 28 9.88 18.96 9.64
CA PHE A 28 10.67 18.12 8.72
C PHE A 28 12.15 18.13 9.13
N THR A 29 12.41 17.71 10.36
CA THR A 29 13.77 17.41 10.83
C THR A 29 14.19 16.03 10.33
N ALA A 30 15.49 15.90 10.03
CA ALA A 30 16.14 14.75 9.42
C ALA A 30 15.64 13.40 9.97
N TYR A 31 14.99 12.62 9.11
CA TYR A 31 14.76 11.21 9.39
C TYR A 31 16.08 10.45 9.16
N ASP A 32 16.46 9.62 10.13
CA ASP A 32 17.50 8.61 9.90
C ASP A 32 17.06 7.72 8.73
N GLU A 33 17.95 7.49 7.77
CA GLU A 33 17.73 6.53 6.69
C GLU A 33 17.71 5.11 7.29
N TYR A 34 16.52 4.63 7.67
CA TYR A 34 16.34 3.25 8.09
C TYR A 34 16.20 2.34 6.88
N GLU A 35 17.20 1.47 6.66
CA GLU A 35 17.09 0.39 5.69
C GLU A 35 16.08 -0.65 6.17
N LEU A 36 15.03 -0.86 5.38
CA LEU A 36 14.04 -1.91 5.66
C LEU A 36 14.67 -3.29 5.46
N PRO A 37 14.39 -4.26 6.35
CA PRO A 37 14.84 -5.64 6.18
C PRO A 37 14.43 -6.20 4.83
N LEU A 38 15.34 -6.92 4.17
CA LEU A 38 15.09 -7.57 2.88
C LEU A 38 15.01 -9.09 3.09
N VAL A 39 13.89 -9.69 2.70
CA VAL A 39 13.67 -11.14 2.83
C VAL A 39 13.67 -11.80 1.46
N ASP A 40 14.57 -12.76 1.24
CA ASP A 40 14.69 -13.51 0.00
C ASP A 40 13.86 -14.81 0.04
N LEU A 41 12.84 -14.92 -0.82
CA LEU A 41 11.96 -16.09 -0.90
C LEU A 41 12.45 -17.16 -1.88
N SER A 42 13.63 -17.01 -2.48
CA SER A 42 14.19 -18.00 -3.42
C SER A 42 14.40 -19.37 -2.79
N ARG A 43 14.66 -19.40 -1.47
CA ARG A 43 14.98 -20.60 -0.69
C ARG A 43 13.75 -21.37 -0.21
N SER A 44 12.57 -20.75 -0.16
CA SER A 44 11.43 -21.31 0.58
C SER A 44 10.85 -22.61 0.00
N GLY A 45 11.16 -22.93 -1.27
CA GLY A 45 10.72 -24.13 -1.96
C GLY A 45 11.77 -25.24 -2.09
N LEU A 46 12.98 -25.05 -1.52
CA LEU A 46 14.11 -25.97 -1.72
C LEU A 46 14.09 -27.16 -0.74
N SER A 47 13.72 -26.92 0.52
CA SER A 47 13.60 -27.95 1.55
C SER A 47 12.70 -27.49 2.70
N ASP A 48 12.26 -28.43 3.54
CA ASP A 48 11.53 -28.10 4.78
C ASP A 48 12.37 -27.28 5.77
N HIS A 49 13.69 -27.45 5.76
CA HIS A 49 14.59 -26.63 6.56
C HIS A 49 14.60 -25.18 6.07
N ASP A 50 14.81 -24.98 4.76
CA ASP A 50 14.85 -23.65 4.14
C ASP A 50 13.50 -22.92 4.26
N ARG A 51 12.38 -23.66 4.16
CA ARG A 51 11.05 -23.12 4.40
C ARG A 51 10.93 -22.55 5.82
N ARG A 52 11.34 -23.31 6.84
CA ARG A 52 11.29 -22.85 8.25
C ARG A 52 12.22 -21.67 8.53
N GLU A 53 13.38 -21.62 7.86
CA GLU A 53 14.29 -20.48 7.96
C GLU A 53 13.66 -19.22 7.36
N CYS A 54 13.06 -19.34 6.17
CA CYS A 54 12.32 -18.26 5.52
C CYS A 54 11.12 -17.77 6.36
N GLU A 55 10.36 -18.68 6.97
CA GLU A 55 9.27 -18.33 7.91
C GLU A 55 9.81 -17.56 9.12
N ARG A 56 10.98 -17.95 9.65
CA ARG A 56 11.62 -17.26 10.77
C ARG A 56 12.06 -15.85 10.36
N ASP A 57 12.68 -15.68 9.20
CA ASP A 57 13.14 -14.38 8.71
C ASP A 57 11.98 -13.40 8.52
N LEU A 58 10.88 -13.87 7.92
CA LEU A 58 9.63 -13.10 7.81
C LEU A 58 9.09 -12.68 9.17
N ALA A 59 9.00 -13.63 10.12
CA ALA A 59 8.49 -13.33 11.47
C ALA A 59 9.41 -12.36 12.23
N MET A 60 10.72 -12.47 12.09
CA MET A 60 11.68 -11.56 12.71
C MET A 60 11.59 -10.15 12.13
N ALA A 61 11.55 -10.03 10.80
CA ALA A 61 11.40 -8.75 10.12
C ALA A 61 10.08 -8.05 10.48
N ALA A 62 8.97 -8.80 10.50
CA ALA A 62 7.68 -8.32 10.96
C ALA A 62 7.73 -7.85 12.43
N LYS A 63 8.36 -8.62 13.32
CA LYS A 63 8.45 -8.30 14.75
C LYS A 63 9.33 -7.10 15.05
N GLN A 64 10.45 -6.96 14.36
CA GLN A 64 11.43 -5.90 14.65
C GLN A 64 11.06 -4.58 13.99
N CYS A 65 10.57 -4.62 12.75
CA CYS A 65 10.35 -3.41 11.95
C CYS A 65 8.87 -3.14 11.65
N GLY A 66 8.00 -4.14 11.69
CA GLY A 66 6.60 -4.02 11.23
C GLY A 66 6.44 -3.82 9.72
N LEU A 67 7.55 -3.58 9.01
CA LEU A 67 7.62 -3.37 7.57
C LEU A 67 8.94 -3.96 7.05
N PHE A 68 8.88 -4.64 5.91
CA PHE A 68 10.03 -5.27 5.27
C PHE A 68 9.80 -5.42 3.77
N GLN A 69 10.89 -5.56 3.02
CA GLN A 69 10.90 -5.81 1.59
C GLN A 69 11.05 -7.31 1.31
N VAL A 70 10.49 -7.76 0.20
CA VAL A 70 10.56 -9.17 -0.21
C VAL A 70 11.09 -9.23 -1.64
N VAL A 71 12.05 -10.13 -1.88
CA VAL A 71 12.62 -10.40 -3.22
C VAL A 71 12.47 -11.87 -3.58
N ASN A 72 12.61 -12.18 -4.87
CA ASN A 72 12.44 -13.53 -5.43
C ASN A 72 11.12 -14.19 -5.02
N HIS A 73 10.06 -13.39 -4.88
CA HIS A 73 8.71 -13.79 -4.47
C HIS A 73 7.93 -14.57 -5.56
N GLY A 74 8.58 -14.94 -6.67
CA GLY A 74 7.98 -15.74 -7.74
C GLY A 74 6.92 -15.03 -8.60
N VAL A 75 6.66 -13.73 -8.39
CA VAL A 75 5.81 -12.94 -9.30
C VAL A 75 6.69 -12.43 -10.43
N SER A 76 6.30 -12.72 -11.67
CA SER A 76 7.13 -12.40 -12.83
C SER A 76 7.21 -10.89 -13.08
N TRP A 77 8.34 -10.45 -13.62
CA TRP A 77 8.57 -9.06 -13.96
C TRP A 77 7.58 -8.54 -15.01
N GLU A 78 7.17 -9.39 -15.96
CA GLU A 78 6.22 -9.03 -17.00
C GLU A 78 4.84 -8.68 -16.41
N ILE A 79 4.40 -9.41 -15.38
CA ILE A 79 3.15 -9.11 -14.67
C ILE A 79 3.25 -7.77 -13.94
N LEU A 80 4.36 -7.53 -13.22
CA LEU A 80 4.59 -6.26 -12.51
C LEU A 80 4.66 -5.07 -13.47
N ALA A 81 5.38 -5.21 -14.59
CA ALA A 81 5.49 -4.18 -15.62
C ALA A 81 4.13 -3.88 -16.26
N LYS A 82 3.34 -4.92 -16.56
CA LYS A 82 1.99 -4.75 -17.11
C LYS A 82 1.05 -4.08 -16.11
N LEU A 83 1.09 -4.49 -14.83
CA LEU A 83 0.32 -3.86 -13.77
C LEU A 83 0.62 -2.36 -13.68
N LYS A 84 1.91 -1.99 -13.65
CA LYS A 84 2.33 -0.59 -13.64
C LYS A 84 1.83 0.19 -14.86
N SER A 85 1.94 -0.39 -16.06
CA SER A 85 1.45 0.24 -17.29
C SER A 85 -0.07 0.47 -17.27
N GLU A 86 -0.86 -0.51 -16.80
CA GLU A 86 -2.32 -0.36 -16.70
C GLU A 86 -2.73 0.64 -15.59
N GLN A 87 -2.00 0.68 -14.47
CA GLN A 87 -2.18 1.71 -13.44
C GLN A 87 -1.95 3.10 -14.01
N GLU A 88 -0.83 3.33 -14.71
CA GLU A 88 -0.53 4.63 -15.33
C GLU A 88 -1.61 5.06 -16.32
N LYS A 89 -2.09 4.13 -17.17
CA LYS A 89 -3.19 4.40 -18.11
C LYS A 89 -4.49 4.79 -17.39
N LEU A 90 -4.79 4.14 -16.27
CA LEU A 90 -5.97 4.42 -15.47
C LEU A 90 -5.91 5.83 -14.86
N PHE A 91 -4.81 6.17 -14.16
CA PHE A 91 -4.65 7.46 -13.50
C PHE A 91 -4.58 8.64 -14.47
N ARG A 92 -4.07 8.43 -15.70
CA ARG A 92 -4.03 9.45 -16.77
C ARG A 92 -5.41 9.78 -17.37
N GLN A 93 -6.47 9.03 -17.05
CA GLN A 93 -7.80 9.37 -17.55
C GLN A 93 -8.31 10.68 -16.91
N PRO A 94 -9.14 11.47 -17.64
CA PRO A 94 -9.81 12.63 -17.07
C PRO A 94 -10.60 12.31 -15.81
N PHE A 95 -10.69 13.28 -14.90
CA PHE A 95 -11.35 13.14 -13.60
C PHE A 95 -12.79 12.63 -13.74
N GLU A 96 -13.57 13.18 -14.66
CA GLU A 96 -14.97 12.81 -14.88
C GLU A 96 -15.10 11.35 -15.30
N LYS A 97 -14.15 10.84 -16.08
CA LYS A 97 -14.15 9.42 -16.49
C LYS A 97 -13.83 8.52 -15.30
N LYS A 98 -12.89 8.92 -14.44
CA LYS A 98 -12.50 8.16 -13.25
C LYS A 98 -13.66 8.07 -12.25
N VAL A 99 -14.31 9.19 -11.94
CA VAL A 99 -15.45 9.25 -11.01
C VAL A 99 -16.66 8.45 -11.53
N ASN A 100 -17.03 8.63 -12.80
CA ASN A 100 -18.24 7.99 -13.34
C ASN A 100 -18.08 6.49 -13.57
N LYS A 101 -16.89 6.02 -13.97
CA LYS A 101 -16.66 4.62 -14.31
C LYS A 101 -16.37 3.75 -13.09
N PHE A 102 -15.79 4.33 -12.02
CA PHE A 102 -15.30 3.62 -10.86
C PHE A 102 -15.99 4.10 -9.57
N LEU A 103 -17.33 4.14 -9.61
CA LEU A 103 -18.15 4.48 -8.45
C LEU A 103 -17.76 3.60 -7.25
N ASN A 104 -17.55 4.23 -6.09
CA ASN A 104 -17.08 3.62 -4.85
C ASN A 104 -15.66 3.02 -4.86
N CYS A 105 -14.99 2.97 -6.02
CA CYS A 105 -13.62 2.49 -6.15
C CYS A 105 -12.62 3.64 -6.23
N TYR A 106 -13.05 4.83 -6.65
CA TYR A 106 -12.19 5.98 -6.84
C TYR A 106 -12.24 6.96 -5.66
N ARG A 107 -11.08 7.36 -5.13
CA ARG A 107 -10.94 8.42 -4.12
C ARG A 107 -9.81 9.37 -4.49
N TRP A 108 -9.94 10.62 -4.10
CA TRP A 108 -8.88 11.61 -4.19
C TRP A 108 -9.01 12.56 -3.00
N GLY A 109 -7.89 12.98 -2.45
CA GLY A 109 -7.89 13.84 -1.26
C GLY A 109 -8.49 13.19 -0.01
N SER A 110 -8.85 14.05 0.93
CA SER A 110 -9.73 13.74 2.04
C SER A 110 -11.00 14.59 1.88
N PRO A 111 -12.15 14.00 1.53
CA PRO A 111 -13.39 14.76 1.29
C PRO A 111 -13.88 15.57 2.51
N ALA A 112 -13.44 15.19 3.71
CA ALA A 112 -13.79 15.84 4.97
C ALA A 112 -12.72 16.81 5.48
N ALA A 113 -11.64 17.05 4.73
CA ALA A 113 -10.58 17.96 5.16
C ALA A 113 -11.09 19.41 5.22
N THR A 114 -10.92 20.05 6.37
CA THR A 114 -11.24 21.48 6.56
C THR A 114 -9.99 22.36 6.60
N SER A 115 -8.80 21.77 6.68
CA SER A 115 -7.52 22.46 6.65
C SER A 115 -6.50 21.75 5.75
N LEU A 116 -5.44 22.47 5.36
CA LEU A 116 -4.39 21.90 4.50
C LEU A 116 -3.64 20.75 5.18
N MET A 117 -3.48 20.82 6.51
CA MET A 117 -2.84 19.76 7.31
C MET A 117 -3.63 18.44 7.31
N GLN A 118 -4.94 18.51 7.09
CA GLN A 118 -5.82 17.34 7.00
C GLN A 118 -5.94 16.81 5.55
N PHE A 119 -5.41 17.56 4.58
CA PHE A 119 -5.54 17.21 3.18
C PHE A 119 -4.51 16.14 2.79
N SER A 120 -4.98 15.06 2.16
CA SER A 120 -4.09 14.05 1.58
C SER A 120 -3.78 14.41 0.13
N TRP A 121 -2.52 14.68 -0.18
CA TRP A 121 -2.05 14.92 -1.55
C TRP A 121 -1.93 13.61 -2.33
N SER A 122 -3.05 12.91 -2.49
CA SER A 122 -3.08 11.61 -3.15
C SER A 122 -4.38 11.38 -3.90
N GLU A 123 -4.26 10.56 -4.95
CA GLU A 123 -5.36 9.93 -5.67
C GLU A 123 -5.20 8.42 -5.51
N ALA A 124 -6.30 7.68 -5.36
CA ALA A 124 -6.24 6.24 -5.21
C ALA A 124 -7.47 5.53 -5.79
N PHE A 125 -7.23 4.31 -6.27
CA PHE A 125 -8.28 3.35 -6.60
C PHE A 125 -8.25 2.20 -5.60
N HIS A 126 -9.38 1.94 -4.96
CA HIS A 126 -9.63 0.75 -4.17
C HIS A 126 -10.54 -0.17 -5.01
N ILE A 127 -10.02 -1.29 -5.50
CA ILE A 127 -10.75 -2.23 -6.36
C ILE A 127 -11.00 -3.49 -5.54
N PRO A 128 -12.22 -3.69 -5.00
CA PRO A 128 -12.55 -4.88 -4.23
C PRO A 128 -12.43 -6.14 -5.09
N LEU A 129 -11.87 -7.22 -4.53
CA LEU A 129 -11.60 -8.45 -5.28
C LEU A 129 -12.90 -9.14 -5.73
N GLU A 130 -14.00 -8.96 -4.98
CA GLU A 130 -15.33 -9.45 -5.34
C GLU A 130 -15.85 -8.91 -6.68
N ASN A 131 -15.32 -7.76 -7.12
CA ASN A 131 -15.65 -7.13 -8.40
C ASN A 131 -14.85 -7.71 -9.58
N ILE A 132 -13.98 -8.70 -9.33
CA ILE A 132 -13.19 -9.38 -10.36
C ILE A 132 -13.70 -10.82 -10.48
N PRO A 133 -14.69 -11.11 -11.36
CA PRO A 133 -15.33 -12.42 -11.45
C PRO A 133 -14.35 -13.56 -11.68
N VAL A 134 -13.31 -13.30 -12.48
CA VAL A 134 -12.23 -14.24 -12.80
C VAL A 134 -11.47 -14.71 -11.55
N LEU A 135 -11.36 -13.88 -10.51
CA LEU A 135 -10.70 -14.26 -9.25
C LEU A 135 -11.54 -15.14 -8.33
N LYS A 136 -12.86 -15.23 -8.56
CA LYS A 136 -13.73 -16.17 -7.81
C LYS A 136 -13.43 -17.63 -8.14
N GLU A 137 -12.81 -17.88 -9.30
CA GLU A 137 -12.46 -19.23 -9.77
C GLU A 137 -11.03 -19.64 -9.38
N PHE A 138 -10.18 -18.69 -8.99
CA PHE A 138 -8.83 -19.01 -8.52
C PHE A 138 -8.86 -19.41 -7.05
N ASN A 139 -8.74 -20.72 -6.80
CA ASN A 139 -8.45 -21.23 -5.46
C ASN A 139 -7.09 -20.66 -5.01
N THR A 140 -7.03 -20.12 -3.79
CA THR A 140 -5.95 -19.27 -3.22
C THR A 140 -4.63 -20.00 -2.95
N SER A 141 -4.20 -20.89 -3.84
CA SER A 141 -2.85 -21.46 -3.82
C SER A 141 -1.84 -20.45 -4.36
N LEU A 142 -1.72 -19.30 -3.68
CA LEU A 142 -0.49 -18.53 -3.78
C LEU A 142 0.58 -19.41 -3.12
N ARG A 143 1.63 -19.76 -3.85
CA ARG A 143 2.71 -20.66 -3.38
C ARG A 143 3.32 -20.26 -2.02
N TYR A 144 3.13 -19.00 -1.63
CA TYR A 144 3.63 -18.43 -0.39
C TYR A 144 2.52 -18.14 0.65
N TYR A 145 1.24 -18.40 0.35
CA TYR A 145 0.13 -18.14 1.28
C TYR A 145 0.33 -18.85 2.61
N THR A 146 0.72 -20.13 2.56
CA THR A 146 1.00 -20.94 3.74
C THR A 146 2.17 -20.42 4.56
N ILE A 147 3.18 -19.84 3.90
CA ILE A 147 4.37 -19.26 4.53
C ILE A 147 3.98 -17.97 5.27
N PHE A 148 3.21 -17.09 4.63
CA PHE A 148 2.73 -15.86 5.26
C PHE A 148 1.75 -16.15 6.41
N GLU A 149 0.80 -17.07 6.24
CA GLU A 149 -0.11 -17.53 7.32
C GLU A 149 0.66 -18.14 8.48
N SER A 150 1.68 -18.95 8.20
CA SER A 150 2.55 -19.53 9.23
C SER A 150 3.37 -18.47 9.97
N ALA A 151 3.91 -17.48 9.25
CA ALA A 151 4.61 -16.35 9.84
C ALA A 151 3.68 -15.48 10.71
N ILE A 152 2.44 -15.22 10.24
CA ILE A 152 1.40 -14.51 11.00
C ILE A 152 1.04 -15.28 12.28
N SER A 153 0.81 -16.59 12.16
CA SER A 153 0.50 -17.46 13.31
C SER A 153 1.64 -17.49 14.34
N SER A 154 2.88 -17.57 13.87
CA SER A 154 4.08 -17.54 14.71
C SER A 154 4.27 -16.17 15.39
N PHE A 155 3.95 -15.08 14.70
CA PHE A 155 3.95 -13.73 15.28
C PHE A 155 2.94 -13.63 16.42
N HIS A 156 1.71 -14.12 16.23
CA HIS A 156 0.69 -14.16 17.28
C HIS A 156 1.13 -15.00 18.49
N ALA A 157 1.71 -16.19 18.28
CA ALA A 157 2.18 -17.06 19.35
C ALA A 157 3.35 -16.46 20.18
N VAL A 158 4.13 -15.55 19.60
CA VAL A 158 5.23 -14.84 20.28
C VAL A 158 4.75 -13.56 20.97
N ALA A 159 3.62 -12.99 20.54
CA ALA A 159 3.04 -11.78 21.10
C ALA A 159 2.16 -12.03 22.34
N GLU A 160 1.75 -13.27 22.61
CA GLU A 160 1.05 -13.60 23.85
C GLU A 160 2.03 -13.56 25.05
N PRO A 161 1.70 -12.79 26.11
CA PRO A 161 2.50 -12.78 27.32
C PRO A 161 2.45 -14.17 27.97
N LYS A 162 3.62 -14.73 28.25
CA LYS A 162 3.73 -15.93 29.08
C LYS A 162 3.27 -15.56 30.49
N ASN A 163 2.06 -16.00 30.87
CA ASN A 163 1.61 -16.00 32.25
C ASN A 163 2.47 -16.94 33.10
#